data_AF-A0A9D1V8K2-F1
#
_entry.id   AF-A0A9D1V8K2-F1
#
_cell.length_a   1.000
_cell.length_b   1.000
_cell.length_c   1.000
_cell.angle_alpha   90.00
_cell.angle_beta   90.00
_cell.angle_gamma   90.00
#
_symmetry.space_group_name_H-M   'P 1'
#
loop_
_entity.id
_entity.type
_entity.pdbx_description
1 polymer ?
#
loop_
_entity_poly.entity_id
_entity_poly.type
_entity_poly.pdbx_seq_one_letter_code
_entity_poly.pdbx_strand_id
1 'polypeptide(L)'
;MELQIGDLISAIKKDGVEAAQTEAERIVSEAKKQAAAIVAAAKEEAEHIRSKTQSEVALLKESAKIAAEHARRDAMLSFKAGVRAEFEKILSADLAKTADTATLAKLIAAAIGEEDPSQYAAEVHEVTQGLKGELAGLLRGGLELKVNPDIRAGFRLTAKDGSGYFDCSDEELMQMLLPFFSDFEI
;
A
#
# COMPACT_ATOMS: atom_id res chain seq x y z
N MET A 1 99.26 27.32 -36.22
CA MET A 1 97.88 27.40 -36.77
C MET A 1 97.03 26.19 -36.36
N GLU A 2 97.61 25.00 -36.15
CA GLU A 2 96.88 23.80 -35.64
C GLU A 2 96.38 23.92 -34.19
N LEU A 3 97.13 24.56 -33.28
CA LEU A 3 96.73 24.73 -31.87
C LEU A 3 95.40 25.50 -31.70
N GLN A 4 95.16 26.52 -32.54
CA GLN A 4 93.93 27.33 -32.46
C GLN A 4 92.68 26.60 -32.98
N ILE A 5 92.84 25.60 -33.85
CA ILE A 5 91.73 24.79 -34.35
C ILE A 5 91.33 23.74 -33.31
N GLY A 6 92.29 23.15 -32.60
CA GLY A 6 92.03 22.21 -31.50
C GLY A 6 91.26 22.82 -30.34
N ASP A 7 91.60 24.05 -29.95
CA ASP A 7 90.90 24.80 -28.90
C ASP A 7 89.46 25.16 -29.32
N LEU A 8 89.25 25.54 -30.58
CA LEU A 8 87.93 25.86 -31.13
C LEU A 8 87.02 24.62 -31.17
N ILE A 9 87.55 23.48 -31.60
CA ILE A 9 86.82 22.20 -31.59
C ILE A 9 86.46 21.79 -30.16
N SER A 10 87.37 21.99 -29.21
CA SER A 10 87.12 21.66 -27.80
C SER A 10 86.04 22.56 -27.19
N ALA A 11 86.03 23.85 -27.52
CA ALA A 11 84.99 24.79 -27.10
C ALA A 11 83.62 24.42 -27.70
N ILE A 12 83.54 24.14 -29.01
CA ILE A 12 82.29 23.71 -29.67
C ILE A 12 81.74 22.42 -29.05
N LYS A 13 82.63 21.47 -28.75
CA LYS A 13 82.25 20.20 -28.15
C LYS A 13 81.74 20.38 -26.72
N LYS A 14 82.36 21.28 -25.95
CA LYS A 14 81.92 21.63 -24.60
C LYS A 14 80.56 22.34 -24.62
N ASP A 15 80.41 23.37 -25.45
CA ASP A 15 79.16 24.13 -25.58
C ASP A 15 78.01 23.23 -26.06
N GLY A 16 78.29 22.32 -27.01
CA GLY A 16 77.30 21.34 -27.48
C GLY A 16 76.88 20.35 -26.39
N VAL A 17 77.80 19.91 -25.53
CA VAL A 17 77.50 19.04 -24.39
C VAL A 17 76.70 19.79 -23.32
N GLU A 18 77.08 21.03 -22.99
CA GLU A 18 76.35 21.86 -22.02
C GLU A 18 74.93 22.20 -22.51
N ALA A 19 74.76 22.51 -23.79
CA ALA A 19 73.45 22.74 -24.39
C ALA A 19 72.58 21.46 -24.37
N ALA A 20 73.15 20.31 -24.71
CA ALA A 20 72.43 19.03 -24.67
C ALA A 20 72.04 18.63 -23.23
N GLN A 21 72.92 18.87 -22.26
CA GLN A 21 72.66 18.62 -20.84
C GLN A 21 71.49 19.49 -20.34
N THR A 22 71.51 20.77 -20.69
CA THR A 22 70.46 21.73 -20.30
C THR A 22 69.10 21.35 -20.89
N GLU A 23 69.07 20.96 -22.17
CA GLU A 23 67.82 20.53 -22.82
C GLU A 23 67.30 19.19 -22.26
N ALA A 24 68.19 18.24 -21.97
CA ALA A 24 67.81 17.00 -21.31
C ALA A 24 67.20 17.24 -19.93
N GLU A 25 67.79 18.13 -19.13
CA GLU A 25 67.24 18.54 -17.83
C GLU A 25 65.88 19.22 -17.97
N ARG A 26 65.71 20.07 -18.99
CA ARG A 26 64.44 20.72 -19.31
C ARG A 26 63.35 19.69 -19.63
N ILE A 27 63.62 18.74 -20.53
CA ILE A 27 62.68 17.68 -20.92
C ILE A 27 62.29 16.82 -19.72
N VAL A 28 63.26 16.40 -18.90
CA VAL A 28 62.98 15.57 -17.71
C VAL A 28 62.16 16.34 -16.69
N SER A 29 62.46 17.62 -16.48
CA SER A 29 61.68 18.49 -15.57
C SER A 29 60.23 18.65 -16.05
N GLU A 30 60.03 18.88 -17.34
CA GLU A 30 58.71 19.03 -17.95
C GLU A 30 57.90 17.73 -17.91
N ALA A 31 58.53 16.59 -18.22
CA ALA A 31 57.92 15.26 -18.09
C ALA A 31 57.51 14.96 -16.64
N LYS A 32 58.35 15.31 -15.65
CA LYS A 32 58.01 15.15 -14.22
C LYS A 32 56.82 16.04 -13.82
N LYS A 33 56.75 17.28 -14.31
CA LYS A 33 55.58 18.16 -14.08
C LYS A 33 54.30 17.59 -14.68
N GLN A 34 54.35 17.12 -15.93
CA GLN A 34 53.20 16.50 -16.59
C GLN A 34 52.74 15.24 -15.85
N ALA A 35 53.66 14.37 -15.45
CA ALA A 35 53.34 13.18 -14.66
C ALA A 35 52.67 13.53 -13.32
N ALA A 36 53.20 14.55 -12.62
CA ALA A 36 52.59 15.02 -11.37
C ALA A 36 51.18 15.59 -11.58
N ALA A 37 50.96 16.33 -12.67
CA ALA A 37 49.65 16.87 -13.02
C ALA A 37 48.63 15.77 -13.33
N ILE A 38 49.03 14.74 -14.09
CA ILE A 38 48.17 13.59 -14.41
C ILE A 38 47.78 12.85 -13.12
N VAL A 39 48.74 12.61 -12.23
CA VAL A 39 48.47 11.93 -10.94
C VAL A 39 47.56 12.78 -10.05
N ALA A 40 47.73 14.09 -10.03
CA ALA A 40 46.87 15.00 -9.28
C ALA A 40 45.43 14.97 -9.80
N ALA A 41 45.24 15.11 -11.11
CA ALA A 41 43.92 15.05 -11.75
C ALA A 41 43.24 13.69 -11.54
N ALA A 42 43.97 12.58 -11.65
CA ALA A 42 43.43 11.25 -11.39
C ALA A 42 42.97 11.06 -9.93
N LYS A 43 43.69 11.66 -8.96
CA LYS A 43 43.30 11.63 -7.54
C LYS A 43 42.06 12.49 -7.28
N GLU A 44 41.97 13.66 -7.89
CA GLU A 44 40.81 14.54 -7.77
C GLU A 44 39.55 13.88 -8.34
N GLU A 45 39.64 13.28 -9.52
CA GLU A 45 38.53 12.55 -10.13
C GLU A 45 38.13 11.33 -9.28
N ALA A 46 39.10 10.59 -8.73
CA ALA A 46 38.83 9.47 -7.85
C ALA A 46 38.06 9.88 -6.58
N GLU A 47 38.46 10.99 -5.94
CA GLU A 47 37.74 11.53 -4.78
C GLU A 47 36.35 12.06 -5.16
N HIS A 48 36.21 12.69 -6.33
CA HIS A 48 34.91 13.14 -6.84
C HIS A 48 33.96 11.97 -7.07
N ILE A 49 34.40 10.92 -7.76
CA ILE A 49 33.63 9.69 -7.98
C ILE A 49 33.25 9.05 -6.63
N ARG A 50 34.21 8.96 -5.70
CA ARG A 50 33.98 8.38 -4.38
C ARG A 50 32.93 9.16 -3.59
N SER A 51 33.04 10.49 -3.53
CA SER A 51 32.09 11.37 -2.85
C SER A 51 30.69 11.25 -3.45
N LYS A 52 30.59 11.30 -4.78
CA LYS A 52 29.33 11.14 -5.50
C LYS A 52 28.69 9.78 -5.22
N THR A 53 29.46 8.71 -5.31
CA THR A 53 29.00 7.34 -5.02
C THR A 53 28.51 7.20 -3.58
N GLN A 54 29.20 7.79 -2.61
CA GLN A 54 28.78 7.77 -1.21
C GLN A 54 27.43 8.48 -1.01
N SER A 55 27.21 9.62 -1.67
CA SER A 55 25.95 10.35 -1.63
C SER A 55 24.80 9.53 -2.26
N GLU A 56 25.04 8.93 -3.43
CA GLU A 56 24.05 8.09 -4.12
C GLU A 56 23.70 6.84 -3.30
N VAL A 57 24.69 6.18 -2.69
CA VAL A 57 24.47 5.02 -1.80
C VAL A 57 23.66 5.42 -0.57
N ALA A 58 23.93 6.59 0.03
CA ALA A 58 23.17 7.08 1.17
C ALA A 58 21.70 7.32 0.78
N LEU A 59 21.45 7.98 -0.36
CA LEU A 59 20.10 8.21 -0.87
C LEU A 59 19.37 6.90 -1.16
N LEU A 60 20.06 5.93 -1.76
CA LEU A 60 19.49 4.62 -2.08
C LEU A 60 19.14 3.83 -0.82
N LYS A 61 19.97 3.88 0.24
CA LYS A 61 19.68 3.26 1.54
C LYS A 61 18.43 3.86 2.18
N GLU A 62 18.31 5.18 2.19
CA GLU A 62 17.13 5.84 2.76
C GLU A 62 15.86 5.49 1.96
N SER A 63 15.94 5.52 0.63
CA SER A 63 14.84 5.14 -0.25
C SER A 63 14.41 3.68 -0.02
N ALA A 64 15.37 2.77 0.12
CA ALA A 64 15.10 1.36 0.39
C ALA A 64 14.41 1.15 1.76
N LYS A 65 14.82 1.91 2.79
CA LYS A 65 14.20 1.86 4.10
C LYS A 65 12.74 2.32 4.05
N ILE A 66 12.47 3.45 3.41
CA ILE A 66 11.11 3.98 3.23
C ILE A 66 10.26 2.98 2.45
N ALA A 67 10.78 2.40 1.37
CA ALA A 67 10.07 1.37 0.60
C ALA A 67 9.71 0.14 1.45
N ALA A 68 10.61 -0.31 2.32
CA ALA A 68 10.34 -1.41 3.24
C ALA A 68 9.27 -1.06 4.29
N GLU A 69 9.27 0.18 4.80
CA GLU A 69 8.24 0.65 5.73
C GLU A 69 6.85 0.71 5.08
N HIS A 70 6.77 1.17 3.82
CA HIS A 70 5.54 1.14 3.05
C HIS A 70 5.07 -0.29 2.78
N ALA A 71 5.95 -1.18 2.33
CA ALA A 71 5.60 -2.58 2.09
C ALA A 71 5.08 -3.27 3.36
N ARG A 72 5.66 -2.99 4.53
CA ARG A 72 5.18 -3.48 5.82
C ARG A 72 3.76 -2.98 6.11
N ARG A 73 3.51 -1.68 5.91
CA ARG A 73 2.18 -1.08 6.11
C ARG A 73 1.14 -1.72 5.19
N ASP A 74 1.47 -1.85 3.91
CA ASP A 74 0.56 -2.42 2.90
C ASP A 74 0.24 -3.88 3.20
N ALA A 75 1.25 -4.66 3.61
CA ALA A 75 1.04 -6.04 4.06
C ALA A 75 0.10 -6.11 5.28
N MET A 76 0.27 -5.22 6.26
CA MET A 76 -0.58 -5.17 7.45
C MET A 76 -2.02 -4.75 7.11
N LEU A 77 -2.20 -3.78 6.23
CA LEU A 77 -3.52 -3.35 5.76
C LEU A 77 -4.22 -4.46 4.97
N SER A 78 -3.51 -5.12 4.06
CA SER A 78 -4.03 -6.26 3.30
C SER A 78 -4.42 -7.42 4.22
N PHE A 79 -3.60 -7.71 5.23
CA PHE A 79 -3.92 -8.72 6.24
C PHE A 79 -5.18 -8.35 7.03
N LYS A 80 -5.30 -7.12 7.54
CA LYS A 80 -6.49 -6.66 8.26
C LYS A 80 -7.75 -6.76 7.38
N ALA A 81 -7.64 -6.38 6.11
CA ALA A 81 -8.74 -6.51 5.14
C ALA A 81 -9.12 -7.97 4.88
N GLY A 82 -8.14 -8.86 4.73
CA GLY A 82 -8.37 -10.29 4.53
C GLY A 82 -9.05 -10.96 5.73
N VAL A 83 -8.56 -10.68 6.94
CA VAL A 83 -9.18 -11.16 8.18
C VAL A 83 -10.62 -10.67 8.29
N ARG A 84 -10.85 -9.37 8.06
CA ARG A 84 -12.21 -8.81 8.06
C ARG A 84 -13.12 -9.53 7.07
N ALA A 85 -12.67 -9.75 5.84
CA ALA A 85 -13.47 -10.44 4.82
C ALA A 85 -13.80 -11.88 5.21
N GLU A 86 -12.88 -12.61 5.84
CA GLU A 86 -13.17 -13.96 6.34
C GLU A 86 -14.14 -13.94 7.53
N PHE A 87 -14.01 -12.99 8.45
CA PHE A 87 -14.98 -12.81 9.53
C PHE A 87 -16.37 -12.45 9.02
N GLU A 88 -16.48 -11.53 8.06
CA GLU A 88 -17.74 -11.18 7.40
C GLU A 88 -18.39 -12.43 6.81
N LYS A 89 -17.65 -13.28 6.09
CA LYS A 89 -18.17 -14.55 5.55
C LYS A 89 -18.67 -15.50 6.64
N ILE A 90 -17.91 -15.67 7.72
CA ILE A 90 -18.31 -16.54 8.84
C ILE A 90 -19.58 -16.01 9.50
N LEU A 91 -19.63 -14.70 9.76
CA LEU A 91 -20.78 -14.05 10.37
C LEU A 91 -22.03 -14.15 9.49
N SER A 92 -21.92 -13.91 8.17
CA SER A 92 -23.04 -14.12 7.25
C SER A 92 -23.53 -15.56 7.27
N ALA A 93 -22.61 -16.53 7.26
CA ALA A 93 -22.95 -17.95 7.26
C ALA A 93 -23.65 -18.38 8.55
N ASP A 94 -23.25 -17.86 9.70
CA ASP A 94 -23.89 -18.17 10.98
C ASP A 94 -25.22 -17.44 11.15
N LEU A 95 -25.34 -16.20 10.65
CA LEU A 95 -26.62 -15.49 10.62
C LEU A 95 -27.64 -16.23 9.73
N ALA A 96 -27.23 -16.72 8.57
CA ALA A 96 -28.07 -17.54 7.69
C ALA A 96 -28.50 -18.87 8.34
N LYS A 97 -27.67 -19.47 9.21
CA LYS A 97 -28.02 -20.69 9.96
C LYS A 97 -28.94 -20.43 11.14
N THR A 98 -28.79 -19.30 11.81
CA THR A 98 -29.51 -18.96 13.06
C THR A 98 -30.84 -18.27 12.81
N ALA A 99 -31.03 -17.66 11.64
CA ALA A 99 -32.31 -17.11 11.20
C ALA A 99 -33.29 -18.22 10.74
N ASP A 100 -33.63 -19.14 11.64
CA ASP A 100 -34.71 -20.10 11.40
C ASP A 100 -36.08 -19.39 11.32
N THR A 101 -37.07 -20.06 10.75
CA THR A 101 -38.41 -19.49 10.51
C THR A 101 -39.06 -18.93 11.77
N ALA A 102 -38.86 -19.56 12.92
CA ALA A 102 -39.42 -19.13 14.20
C ALA A 102 -38.73 -17.87 14.73
N THR A 103 -37.41 -17.78 14.62
CA THR A 103 -36.64 -16.60 15.02
C THR A 103 -36.98 -15.42 14.13
N LEU A 104 -37.05 -15.63 12.81
CA LEU A 104 -37.45 -14.59 11.86
C LEU A 104 -38.84 -14.02 12.16
N ALA A 105 -39.83 -14.88 12.42
CA ALA A 105 -41.17 -14.45 12.77
C ALA A 105 -41.22 -13.65 14.08
N LYS A 106 -40.47 -14.06 15.10
CA LYS A 106 -40.35 -13.33 16.37
C LYS A 106 -39.72 -11.95 16.18
N LEU A 107 -38.69 -11.84 15.35
CA LEU A 107 -38.05 -10.56 15.07
C LEU A 107 -38.97 -9.60 14.30
N ILE A 108 -39.73 -10.10 13.31
CA ILE A 108 -40.75 -9.31 12.60
C ILE A 108 -41.81 -8.81 13.59
N ALA A 109 -42.31 -9.68 14.46
CA ALA A 109 -43.31 -9.30 15.47
C ALA A 109 -42.76 -8.26 16.46
N ALA A 110 -41.51 -8.42 16.91
CA ALA A 110 -40.85 -7.47 17.80
C ALA A 110 -40.61 -6.11 17.13
N ALA A 111 -40.30 -6.08 15.83
CA ALA A 111 -40.10 -4.85 15.07
C ALA A 111 -41.40 -4.05 14.88
N ILE A 112 -42.54 -4.73 14.75
CA ILE A 112 -43.88 -4.09 14.73
C ILE A 112 -44.27 -3.62 16.14
N GLY A 113 -43.87 -4.35 17.17
CA GLY A 113 -44.16 -3.99 18.56
C GLY A 113 -45.66 -3.99 18.86
N GLU A 114 -46.15 -2.90 19.44
CA GLU A 114 -47.58 -2.70 19.75
C GLU A 114 -48.34 -1.91 18.68
N GLU A 115 -47.70 -1.63 17.53
CA GLU A 115 -48.29 -0.84 16.46
C GLU A 115 -49.27 -1.66 15.59
N ASP A 116 -50.07 -0.97 14.76
CA ASP A 116 -51.03 -1.62 13.88
C ASP A 116 -50.33 -2.35 12.72
N PRO A 117 -50.39 -3.70 12.65
CA PRO A 117 -49.71 -4.47 11.60
C PRO A 117 -50.20 -4.10 10.19
N SER A 118 -51.42 -3.56 10.06
CA SER A 118 -51.99 -3.16 8.76
C SER A 118 -51.19 -2.08 8.05
N GLN A 119 -50.43 -1.28 8.82
CA GLN A 119 -49.59 -0.19 8.32
C GLN A 119 -48.28 -0.68 7.72
N TYR A 120 -47.95 -1.97 7.86
CA TYR A 120 -46.62 -2.49 7.53
C TYR A 120 -46.63 -3.53 6.41
N ALA A 121 -45.52 -3.59 5.68
CA ALA A 121 -45.18 -4.67 4.78
C ALA A 121 -43.83 -5.27 5.21
N ALA A 122 -43.81 -6.56 5.51
CA ALA A 122 -42.60 -7.33 5.76
C ALA A 122 -42.11 -7.96 4.45
N GLU A 123 -40.87 -7.65 4.07
CA GLU A 123 -40.16 -8.20 2.93
C GLU A 123 -39.18 -9.26 3.39
N VAL A 124 -39.21 -10.44 2.78
CA VAL A 124 -38.35 -11.60 3.11
C VAL A 124 -37.85 -12.29 1.85
N HIS A 125 -36.77 -13.08 1.97
CA HIS A 125 -36.22 -13.85 0.84
C HIS A 125 -37.23 -14.83 0.24
N GLU A 126 -37.96 -15.56 1.09
CA GLU A 126 -38.97 -16.52 0.68
C GLU A 126 -40.12 -16.54 1.68
N VAL A 127 -41.34 -16.68 1.15
CA VAL A 127 -42.55 -16.79 1.95
C VAL A 127 -42.96 -18.27 2.07
N THR A 128 -42.53 -18.90 3.17
CA THR A 128 -42.82 -20.32 3.46
C THR A 128 -44.14 -20.52 4.23
N GLN A 129 -44.70 -21.73 4.20
CA GLN A 129 -45.90 -22.06 5.00
C GLN A 129 -45.63 -21.98 6.51
N GLY A 130 -44.42 -22.36 6.94
CA GLY A 130 -44.00 -22.21 8.34
C GLY A 130 -44.05 -20.74 8.78
N LEU A 131 -43.50 -19.84 7.95
CA LEU A 131 -43.47 -18.41 8.26
C LEU A 131 -44.88 -17.81 8.32
N LYS A 132 -45.76 -18.19 7.38
CA LYS A 132 -47.17 -17.81 7.42
C LYS A 132 -47.88 -18.32 8.66
N GLY A 133 -47.54 -19.52 9.12
CA GLY A 133 -48.09 -20.13 10.33
C GLY A 133 -47.70 -19.33 11.59
N GLU A 134 -46.41 -19.04 11.74
CA GLU A 134 -45.87 -18.26 12.87
C GLU A 134 -46.43 -16.82 12.88
N LEU A 135 -46.60 -16.19 11.71
CA LEU A 135 -47.12 -14.81 11.58
C LEU A 135 -48.64 -14.73 11.42
N ALA A 136 -49.40 -15.83 11.58
CA ALA A 136 -50.82 -15.89 11.24
C ALA A 136 -51.68 -14.82 11.95
N GLY A 137 -51.33 -14.46 13.19
CA GLY A 137 -52.01 -13.40 13.95
C GLY A 137 -51.80 -12.02 13.31
N LEU A 138 -50.56 -11.68 12.97
CA LEU A 138 -50.20 -10.39 12.35
C LEU A 138 -50.75 -10.28 10.93
N LEU A 139 -50.75 -11.37 10.16
CA LEU A 139 -51.35 -11.43 8.82
C LEU A 139 -52.87 -11.18 8.87
N ARG A 140 -53.57 -11.73 9.88
CA ARG A 140 -54.99 -11.40 10.11
C ARG A 140 -55.19 -9.95 10.53
N GLY A 141 -54.21 -9.38 11.23
CA GLY A 141 -54.15 -7.96 11.59
C GLY A 141 -53.82 -7.03 10.41
N GLY A 142 -53.56 -7.55 9.21
CA GLY A 142 -53.35 -6.76 8.00
C GLY A 142 -51.89 -6.59 7.58
N LEU A 143 -50.93 -7.24 8.27
CA LEU A 143 -49.53 -7.28 7.83
C LEU A 143 -49.44 -7.85 6.41
N GLU A 144 -48.78 -7.12 5.52
CA GLU A 144 -48.48 -7.62 4.18
C GLU A 144 -47.13 -8.34 4.19
N LEU A 145 -47.04 -9.50 3.53
CA LEU A 145 -45.79 -10.25 3.41
C LEU A 145 -45.39 -10.33 1.94
N LYS A 146 -44.20 -9.81 1.62
CA LYS A 146 -43.66 -9.70 0.25
C LYS A 146 -42.37 -10.49 0.13
N VAL A 147 -42.15 -11.00 -1.08
CA VAL A 147 -40.85 -11.57 -1.46
C VAL A 147 -39.96 -10.44 -1.97
N ASN A 148 -38.76 -10.31 -1.41
CA ASN A 148 -37.74 -9.42 -1.91
C ASN A 148 -36.47 -10.24 -2.22
N PRO A 149 -36.07 -10.36 -3.51
CA PRO A 149 -34.93 -11.17 -3.92
C PRO A 149 -33.58 -10.56 -3.51
N ASP A 150 -33.53 -9.28 -3.16
CA ASP A 150 -32.30 -8.63 -2.69
C ASP A 150 -31.96 -9.03 -1.25
N ILE A 151 -32.95 -9.50 -0.49
CA ILE A 151 -32.75 -10.03 0.87
C ILE A 151 -32.29 -11.48 0.74
N ARG A 152 -31.10 -11.80 1.26
CA ARG A 152 -30.59 -13.18 1.31
C ARG A 152 -31.00 -13.88 2.60
N ALA A 153 -30.87 -13.20 3.73
CA ALA A 153 -31.39 -13.64 5.01
C ALA A 153 -31.93 -12.45 5.83
N GLY A 154 -32.83 -12.72 6.77
CA GLY A 154 -33.49 -11.68 7.56
C GLY A 154 -34.75 -11.11 6.90
N PHE A 155 -35.09 -9.85 7.21
CA PHE A 155 -36.28 -9.17 6.72
C PHE A 155 -36.10 -7.66 6.66
N ARG A 156 -36.95 -6.99 5.87
CA ARG A 156 -37.16 -5.54 5.92
C ARG A 156 -38.61 -5.26 6.25
N LEU A 157 -38.87 -4.37 7.21
CA LEU A 157 -40.21 -3.92 7.56
C LEU A 157 -40.40 -2.49 7.08
N THR A 158 -41.32 -2.29 6.14
CA THR A 158 -41.57 -0.98 5.52
C THR A 158 -42.93 -0.45 5.95
N ALA A 159 -42.98 0.80 6.42
CA ALA A 159 -44.24 1.48 6.67
C ALA A 159 -44.89 1.89 5.34
N LYS A 160 -46.16 1.55 5.15
CA LYS A 160 -46.89 1.76 3.88
C LYS A 160 -47.16 3.23 3.58
N ASP A 161 -47.14 4.09 4.60
CA ASP A 161 -47.26 5.54 4.47
C ASP A 161 -45.95 6.22 4.03
N GLY A 162 -44.86 5.44 3.90
CA GLY A 162 -43.54 5.93 3.51
C GLY A 162 -42.80 6.66 4.64
N SER A 163 -43.28 6.57 5.88
CA SER A 163 -42.64 7.20 7.04
C SER A 163 -41.27 6.62 7.39
N GLY A 164 -40.99 5.39 6.95
CA GLY A 164 -39.68 4.77 7.11
C GLY A 164 -39.67 3.27 6.85
N TYR A 165 -38.51 2.68 7.10
CA TYR A 165 -38.32 1.24 7.10
C TYR A 165 -37.34 0.84 8.21
N PHE A 166 -37.45 -0.40 8.66
CA PHE A 166 -36.50 -1.05 9.54
C PHE A 166 -35.89 -2.23 8.78
N ASP A 167 -34.58 -2.18 8.55
CA ASP A 167 -33.87 -3.21 7.79
C ASP A 167 -33.08 -4.12 8.72
N CYS A 168 -33.47 -5.39 8.75
CA CYS A 168 -32.81 -6.47 9.46
C CYS A 168 -32.36 -7.56 8.47
N SER A 169 -32.00 -7.16 7.25
CA SER A 169 -31.30 -8.04 6.32
C SER A 169 -29.91 -8.40 6.85
N ASP A 170 -29.37 -9.50 6.35
CA ASP A 170 -28.01 -9.93 6.64
C ASP A 170 -26.98 -8.85 6.28
N GLU A 171 -27.19 -8.12 5.19
CA GLU A 171 -26.35 -7.00 4.79
C GLU A 171 -26.35 -5.87 5.82
N GLU A 172 -27.53 -5.40 6.25
CA GLU A 172 -27.62 -4.30 7.20
C GLU A 172 -27.13 -4.70 8.60
N LEU A 173 -27.47 -5.91 9.06
CA LEU A 173 -26.98 -6.43 10.34
C LEU A 173 -25.46 -6.55 10.35
N MET A 174 -24.84 -6.95 9.23
CA MET A 174 -23.39 -6.90 9.11
C MET A 174 -22.86 -5.46 9.20
N GLN A 175 -23.44 -4.50 8.48
CA GLN A 175 -23.02 -3.09 8.56
C GLN A 175 -23.13 -2.52 9.97
N MET A 176 -24.18 -2.87 10.71
CA MET A 176 -24.36 -2.45 12.11
C MET A 176 -23.35 -3.09 13.05
N LEU A 177 -22.96 -4.35 12.81
CA LEU A 177 -22.04 -5.09 13.66
C LEU A 177 -20.56 -4.79 13.34
N LEU A 178 -20.24 -4.43 12.09
CA LEU A 178 -18.88 -4.17 11.62
C LEU A 178 -18.10 -3.15 12.47
N PRO A 179 -18.67 -2.02 12.92
CA PRO A 179 -18.00 -1.07 13.81
C PRO A 179 -17.49 -1.67 15.12
N PHE A 180 -18.19 -2.67 15.67
CA PHE A 180 -17.77 -3.35 16.91
C PHE A 180 -16.59 -4.31 16.69
N PHE A 181 -16.24 -4.59 15.43
CA PHE A 181 -15.13 -5.45 15.03
C PHE A 181 -13.96 -4.65 14.42
N SER A 182 -14.11 -3.36 14.13
CA SER A 182 -13.00 -2.52 13.62
C SER A 182 -11.90 -2.24 14.65
N ASP A 183 -12.24 -2.34 15.93
CA ASP A 183 -11.37 -2.12 17.09
C ASP A 183 -10.57 -3.37 17.51
N PHE A 184 -10.39 -4.34 16.59
CA PHE A 184 -9.32 -5.31 16.76
C PHE A 184 -7.97 -4.59 16.67
N GLU A 185 -7.48 -4.11 17.82
CA GLU A 185 -6.07 -3.85 18.06
C GLU A 185 -5.36 -5.21 18.06
N ILE A 186 -4.56 -5.46 17.02
CA ILE A 186 -3.60 -6.57 16.97
C ILE A 186 -2.25 -6.03 17.43
#